data_AF-A0A453EWU6-F1
#
_entry.id   AF-A0A453EWU6-F1
#
_cell.length_a   1.000
_cell.length_b   1.000
_cell.length_c   1.000
_cell.angle_alpha   90.00
_cell.angle_beta   90.00
_cell.angle_gamma   90.00
#
_symmetry.space_group_name_H-M   'P 1'
#
loop_
_entity.id
_entity.type
_entity.pdbx_description
1 polymer ?
#
loop_
_entity_poly.entity_id
_entity_poly.type
_entity_poly.pdbx_seq_one_letter_code
_entity_poly.pdbx_strand_id
1 'polypeptide(L)'
;DIQRNLQFSNLGGLEVGPRPASEHLEASRVLHSHDESFRSVNGELRELPPVDLSNLPLILKTILEGGITDQMRVAELITQDRDFFPKLLDIFRMCEDLENLDDLHMIFKLVRGIILLNSPSIFDKIFSDEFILDIIGALEYDPEVAKVQKHRIFLKDHVVFKEAIPIKNISVVSRIHQTYRIGYLK
;
A
#
# COMPACT_ATOMS: atom_id res chain seq x y z
N ASP A 1 -2.53 40.98 56.21
CA ASP A 1 -1.59 41.98 55.68
C ASP A 1 -1.43 41.75 54.17
N ILE A 2 -2.19 42.39 53.28
CA ILE A 2 -2.13 43.81 52.88
C ILE A 2 -0.69 44.10 52.38
N GLN A 3 -0.41 44.34 51.10
CA GLN A 3 -0.90 45.49 50.34
C GLN A 3 -0.57 45.36 48.84
N ARG A 4 -1.52 45.79 48.00
CA ARG A 4 -1.35 46.19 46.60
C ARG A 4 -0.32 47.33 46.51
N ASN A 5 0.39 47.45 45.39
CA ASN A 5 0.73 48.77 44.88
C ASN A 5 0.70 48.83 43.35
N LEU A 6 -0.31 49.55 42.85
CA LEU A 6 -0.41 50.07 41.50
C LEU A 6 0.28 51.44 41.50
N GLN A 7 1.15 51.70 40.54
CA GLN A 7 1.50 53.06 40.15
C GLN A 7 1.30 53.23 38.65
N PHE A 8 0.27 53.98 38.30
CA PHE A 8 0.15 54.73 37.06
C PHE A 8 0.63 56.15 37.32
N SER A 9 1.37 56.75 36.38
CA SER A 9 1.06 58.07 35.79
C SER A 9 2.25 58.67 35.01
N ASN A 10 2.05 58.79 33.70
CA ASN A 10 2.08 60.02 32.89
C ASN A 10 3.34 60.89 32.68
N LEU A 11 3.60 61.06 31.37
CA LEU A 11 3.80 62.30 30.60
C LEU A 11 5.04 63.19 30.84
N GLY A 12 5.80 63.35 29.75
CA GLY A 12 6.45 64.62 29.41
C GLY A 12 7.78 64.48 28.66
N GLY A 13 7.85 64.98 27.43
CA GLY A 13 9.12 65.30 26.76
C GLY A 13 9.17 65.01 25.25
N LEU A 14 8.64 65.93 24.44
CA LEU A 14 8.89 66.06 23.00
C LEU A 14 10.39 66.04 22.69
N GLU A 15 10.80 65.42 21.58
CA GLU A 15 11.48 66.13 20.48
C GLU A 15 11.22 65.43 19.14
N VAL A 16 10.78 66.24 18.17
CA VAL A 16 10.38 65.88 16.81
C VAL A 16 11.58 66.11 15.90
N GLY A 17 12.09 65.05 15.27
CA GLY A 17 13.09 65.13 14.18
C GLY A 17 12.44 64.80 12.82
N PRO A 18 12.83 65.47 11.72
CA PRO A 18 12.05 65.49 10.49
C PRO A 18 12.23 64.22 9.64
N ARG A 19 11.13 63.76 9.03
CA ARG A 19 11.13 62.80 7.92
C ARG A 19 11.76 63.44 6.67
N PRO A 20 12.37 62.61 5.81
CA PRO A 20 12.01 62.72 4.39
C PRO A 20 11.72 61.37 3.71
N ALA A 21 10.79 61.49 2.76
CA ALA A 21 10.47 60.76 1.53
C ALA A 21 10.79 59.26 1.35
N SER A 22 9.72 58.57 0.94
CA SER A 22 9.63 57.26 0.29
C SER A 22 10.51 57.13 -0.95
N GLU A 23 11.15 55.97 -1.13
CA GLU A 23 11.46 55.43 -2.46
C GLU A 23 11.52 53.89 -2.46
N HIS A 24 11.22 53.35 -3.65
CA HIS A 24 10.66 52.05 -3.96
C HIS A 24 11.57 50.83 -3.75
N LEU A 25 10.91 49.68 -3.57
CA LEU A 25 11.45 48.32 -3.72
C LEU A 25 12.19 48.14 -5.06
N GLU A 26 13.35 47.49 -5.01
CA GLU A 26 13.72 46.39 -5.92
C GLU A 26 15.00 45.70 -5.42
N ALA A 27 14.84 44.51 -4.84
CA ALA A 27 15.95 43.59 -4.59
C ALA A 27 15.60 42.25 -5.26
N SER A 28 15.87 42.18 -6.56
CA SER A 28 16.10 40.91 -7.24
C SER A 28 17.53 40.49 -6.98
N ARG A 29 17.78 39.35 -6.33
CA ARG A 29 18.38 38.14 -6.96
C ARG A 29 18.79 37.05 -5.96
N VAL A 30 18.43 35.82 -6.36
CA VAL A 30 18.99 34.51 -6.03
C VAL A 30 18.62 33.88 -4.68
N LEU A 31 17.63 32.99 -4.72
CA LEU A 31 17.85 31.63 -4.26
C LEU A 31 17.40 30.66 -5.35
N HIS A 32 18.39 29.91 -5.84
CA HIS A 32 18.20 28.69 -6.59
C HIS A 32 17.74 27.64 -5.57
N SER A 33 16.45 27.34 -5.52
CA SER A 33 15.97 26.10 -4.92
C SER A 33 15.23 25.35 -6.00
N HIS A 34 15.83 24.23 -6.42
CA HIS A 34 15.18 23.20 -7.21
C HIS A 34 14.07 22.62 -6.32
N ASP A 35 12.94 23.31 -6.28
CA ASP A 35 11.73 22.89 -5.61
C ASP A 35 10.97 21.99 -6.59
N GLU A 36 11.49 20.79 -6.83
CA GLU A 36 10.64 19.64 -7.18
C GLU A 36 9.98 19.14 -5.88
N SER A 37 9.36 20.07 -5.15
CA SER A 37 8.57 19.71 -3.99
C SER A 37 7.24 19.21 -4.52
N PHE A 38 7.15 17.88 -4.48
CA PHE A 38 5.97 17.18 -4.02
C PHE A 38 4.68 17.89 -4.40
N ARG A 39 4.22 17.57 -5.61
CA ARG A 39 2.79 17.61 -5.89
C ARG A 39 2.10 16.65 -4.91
N SER A 40 1.77 17.18 -3.73
CA SER A 40 0.68 16.71 -2.89
C SER A 40 -0.59 16.98 -3.69
N VAL A 41 -0.84 16.12 -4.68
CA VAL A 41 -2.12 16.10 -5.36
C VAL A 41 -3.01 15.29 -4.44
N ASN A 42 -3.88 15.98 -3.72
CA ASN A 42 -5.23 15.49 -3.44
C ASN A 42 -5.95 15.20 -4.78
N GLY A 43 -5.37 14.34 -5.60
CA GLY A 43 -5.93 13.85 -6.84
C GLY A 43 -6.70 12.62 -6.43
N GLU A 44 -8.01 12.74 -6.33
CA GLU A 44 -8.91 11.62 -6.12
C GLU A 44 -8.40 10.43 -6.93
N LEU A 45 -7.89 9.39 -6.28
CA LEU A 45 -7.54 8.15 -6.95
C LEU A 45 -8.85 7.58 -7.51
N ARG A 46 -9.15 7.95 -8.75
CA ARG A 46 -10.41 7.60 -9.41
C ARG A 46 -10.36 6.17 -9.91
N GLU A 47 -9.23 5.76 -10.45
CA GLU A 47 -9.02 4.44 -11.06
C GLU A 47 -7.57 3.96 -10.86
N LEU A 48 -7.39 2.63 -10.88
CA LEU A 48 -6.07 2.01 -10.90
C LEU A 48 -5.56 1.86 -12.35
N PRO A 49 -4.24 1.90 -12.58
CA PRO A 49 -3.67 1.50 -13.86
C PRO A 49 -4.13 0.10 -14.27
N PRO A 50 -4.21 -0.21 -15.59
CA PRO A 50 -4.50 -1.56 -16.06
C PRO A 50 -3.53 -2.60 -15.48
N VAL A 51 -4.05 -3.78 -15.14
CA VAL A 51 -3.23 -4.90 -14.65
C VAL A 51 -2.53 -5.56 -15.83
N ASP A 52 -1.36 -5.03 -16.17
CA ASP A 52 -0.41 -5.60 -17.12
C ASP A 52 1.02 -5.46 -16.58
N LEU A 53 1.96 -6.22 -17.16
CA LEU A 53 3.35 -6.30 -16.70
C LEU A 53 4.02 -4.91 -16.59
N SER A 54 3.74 -4.02 -17.56
CA SER A 54 4.37 -2.69 -17.62
C SER A 54 3.85 -1.74 -16.54
N ASN A 55 2.62 -1.96 -16.07
CA ASN A 55 1.95 -1.13 -15.09
C ASN A 55 2.10 -1.63 -13.64
N LEU A 56 2.57 -2.87 -13.40
CA LEU A 56 2.75 -3.41 -12.05
C LEU A 56 3.58 -2.50 -11.12
N PRO A 57 4.70 -1.89 -11.55
CA PRO A 57 5.48 -0.99 -10.69
C PRO A 57 4.69 0.24 -10.25
N LEU A 58 3.83 0.77 -11.12
CA LEU A 58 3.00 1.94 -10.82
C LEU A 58 1.85 1.58 -9.86
N ILE A 59 1.25 0.40 -10.04
CA ILE A 59 0.24 -0.13 -9.11
C ILE A 59 0.87 -0.31 -7.72
N LEU A 60 2.05 -0.94 -7.64
CA LEU A 60 2.78 -1.12 -6.39
C LEU A 60 3.09 0.22 -5.72
N LYS A 61 3.60 1.20 -6.48
CA LYS A 61 3.86 2.55 -6.00
C LYS A 61 2.61 3.18 -5.38
N THR A 62 1.48 3.05 -6.06
CA THR A 62 0.19 3.59 -5.61
C THR A 62 -0.27 2.95 -4.29
N ILE A 63 -0.05 1.64 -4.12
CA ILE A 63 -0.36 0.89 -2.90
C ILE A 63 0.53 1.33 -1.73
N LEU A 64 1.83 1.53 -1.97
CA LEU A 64 2.82 1.76 -0.91
C LEU A 64 2.96 3.22 -0.47
N GLU A 65 2.82 4.18 -1.39
CA GLU A 65 3.10 5.60 -1.11
C GLU A 65 1.85 6.40 -0.71
N GLY A 66 0.66 5.81 -0.82
CA GLY A 66 -0.60 6.46 -0.43
C GLY A 66 -0.78 6.61 1.08
N GLY A 67 -1.45 7.68 1.50
CA GLY A 67 -1.90 7.83 2.90
C GLY A 67 -2.99 6.81 3.26
N ILE A 68 -3.42 6.77 4.53
CA ILE A 68 -4.45 5.81 5.00
C ILE A 68 -5.74 5.90 4.16
N THR A 69 -6.19 7.12 3.85
CA THR A 69 -7.38 7.35 3.01
C THR A 69 -7.18 6.79 1.60
N ASP A 70 -5.99 6.94 1.02
CA ASP A 70 -5.65 6.41 -0.30
C ASP A 70 -5.61 4.88 -0.27
N GLN A 71 -5.05 4.27 0.78
CA GLN A 71 -5.02 2.82 0.94
C GLN A 71 -6.42 2.20 0.99
N MET A 72 -7.35 2.82 1.72
CA MET A 72 -8.76 2.38 1.72
C MET A 72 -9.37 2.45 0.32
N ARG A 73 -9.14 3.56 -0.39
CA ARG A 73 -9.63 3.77 -1.75
C ARG A 73 -9.03 2.78 -2.75
N VAL A 74 -7.73 2.50 -2.65
CA VAL A 74 -7.03 1.49 -3.45
C VAL A 74 -7.65 0.12 -3.20
N ALA A 75 -7.88 -0.26 -1.94
CA ALA A 75 -8.47 -1.54 -1.61
C ALA A 75 -9.88 -1.71 -2.19
N GLU A 76 -10.69 -0.64 -2.17
CA GLU A 76 -12.00 -0.62 -2.83
C GLU A 76 -11.88 -0.81 -4.35
N LEU A 77 -10.96 -0.10 -5.00
CA LEU A 77 -10.73 -0.21 -6.44
C LEU A 77 -10.32 -1.63 -6.85
N ILE A 78 -9.37 -2.23 -6.12
CA ILE A 78 -8.96 -3.63 -6.33
C ILE A 78 -10.15 -4.58 -6.18
N THR A 79 -11.01 -4.35 -5.19
CA THR A 79 -12.14 -5.24 -4.89
C THR A 79 -13.28 -5.08 -5.91
N GLN A 80 -13.47 -3.88 -6.46
CA GLN A 80 -14.50 -3.58 -7.46
C GLN A 80 -14.14 -4.16 -8.85
N ASP A 81 -12.85 -4.19 -9.20
CA ASP A 81 -12.38 -4.81 -10.43
C ASP A 81 -12.33 -6.34 -10.30
N ARG A 82 -13.29 -7.01 -10.96
CA ARG A 82 -13.40 -8.48 -10.94
C ARG A 82 -12.23 -9.17 -11.63
N ASP A 83 -11.59 -8.50 -12.57
CA ASP A 83 -10.52 -9.06 -13.39
C ASP A 83 -9.12 -8.78 -12.80
N PHE A 84 -9.03 -7.97 -11.74
CA PHE A 84 -7.74 -7.58 -11.15
C PHE A 84 -6.90 -8.79 -10.75
N PHE A 85 -7.44 -9.68 -9.91
CA PHE A 85 -6.72 -10.87 -9.45
C PHE A 85 -6.52 -11.92 -10.56
N PRO A 86 -7.53 -12.27 -11.38
CA PRO A 86 -7.31 -13.15 -12.53
C PRO A 86 -6.15 -12.69 -13.42
N LYS A 87 -6.12 -11.42 -13.83
CA LYS A 87 -5.04 -10.87 -14.67
C LYS A 87 -3.69 -10.89 -13.96
N LEU A 88 -3.64 -10.47 -12.71
CA LEU A 88 -2.40 -10.48 -11.93
C LEU A 88 -1.82 -11.91 -11.81
N LEU A 89 -2.67 -12.89 -11.55
CA LEU A 89 -2.25 -14.28 -11.39
C LEU A 89 -1.91 -14.96 -12.71
N ASP A 90 -2.56 -14.58 -13.81
CA ASP A 90 -2.16 -15.05 -15.14
C ASP A 90 -0.78 -14.50 -15.53
N ILE A 91 -0.49 -13.23 -15.20
CA ILE A 91 0.86 -12.66 -15.35
C ILE A 91 1.87 -13.42 -14.48
N PHE A 92 1.53 -13.70 -13.22
CA PHE A 92 2.37 -14.50 -12.33
C PHE A 92 2.71 -15.87 -12.91
N ARG A 93 1.71 -16.64 -13.33
CA ARG A 93 1.90 -17.98 -13.93
C ARG A 93 2.79 -17.90 -15.17
N MET A 94 2.58 -16.90 -16.02
CA MET A 94 3.41 -16.68 -17.21
C MET A 94 4.86 -16.33 -16.85
N CYS A 95 5.09 -15.46 -15.86
CA CYS A 95 6.45 -15.15 -15.39
C CYS A 95 7.13 -16.36 -14.75
N GLU A 96 6.37 -17.18 -14.05
CA GLU A 96 6.83 -18.43 -13.44
C GLU A 96 7.25 -19.45 -14.51
N ASP A 97 6.44 -19.64 -15.55
CA ASP A 97 6.75 -20.51 -16.69
C ASP A 97 8.01 -20.05 -17.46
N LEU A 98 8.25 -18.74 -17.51
CA LEU A 98 9.42 -18.14 -18.16
C LEU A 98 10.65 -18.05 -17.23
N GLU A 99 10.52 -18.45 -15.96
CA GLU A 99 11.56 -18.28 -14.93
C GLU A 99 12.07 -16.84 -14.80
N ASN A 100 11.21 -15.84 -15.05
CA ASN A 100 11.57 -14.43 -15.01
C ASN A 100 11.58 -13.90 -13.56
N LEU A 101 12.73 -14.06 -12.89
CA LEU A 101 12.89 -13.72 -11.47
C LEU A 101 12.65 -12.25 -11.13
N ASP A 102 12.99 -11.32 -12.02
CA ASP A 102 12.82 -9.88 -11.75
C ASP A 102 11.33 -9.52 -11.65
N ASP A 103 10.52 -10.04 -12.58
CA ASP A 103 9.08 -9.84 -12.56
C ASP A 103 8.41 -10.63 -11.43
N LEU A 104 8.90 -11.84 -11.11
CA LEU A 104 8.41 -12.61 -9.96
C LEU A 104 8.66 -11.88 -8.63
N HIS A 105 9.83 -11.25 -8.45
CA HIS A 105 10.11 -10.40 -7.28
C HIS A 105 9.21 -9.15 -7.25
N MET A 106 8.88 -8.56 -8.41
CA MET A 106 7.94 -7.44 -8.48
C MET A 106 6.53 -7.88 -8.05
N ILE A 107 6.08 -9.04 -8.53
CA ILE A 107 4.77 -9.61 -8.19
C ILE A 107 4.72 -9.98 -6.70
N PHE A 108 5.79 -10.54 -6.14
CA PHE A 108 5.91 -10.76 -4.69
C PHE A 108 5.65 -9.47 -3.92
N LYS A 109 6.36 -8.39 -4.26
CA LYS A 109 6.21 -7.08 -3.60
C LYS A 109 4.79 -6.54 -3.74
N LEU A 110 4.17 -6.70 -4.91
CA LEU A 110 2.80 -6.30 -5.17
C LEU A 110 1.79 -7.09 -4.33
N VAL A 111 1.85 -8.41 -4.33
CA VAL A 111 0.98 -9.27 -3.51
C VAL A 111 1.16 -8.95 -2.02
N ARG A 112 2.41 -8.78 -1.56
CA ARG A 112 2.70 -8.36 -0.18
C ARG A 112 2.10 -6.99 0.13
N GLY A 113 2.24 -6.01 -0.77
CA GLY A 113 1.64 -4.69 -0.64
C GLY A 113 0.11 -4.76 -0.54
N ILE A 114 -0.54 -5.57 -1.38
CA ILE A 114 -1.99 -5.80 -1.36
C ILE A 114 -2.43 -6.40 -0.01
N ILE A 115 -1.68 -7.37 0.52
CA ILE A 115 -1.97 -7.96 1.85
C ILE A 115 -1.85 -6.91 2.95
N LEU A 116 -0.87 -6.02 2.86
CA LEU A 116 -0.64 -4.95 3.83
C LEU A 116 -1.72 -3.86 3.83
N LEU A 117 -2.56 -3.78 2.80
CA LEU A 117 -3.77 -2.95 2.84
C LEU A 117 -4.76 -3.40 3.92
N ASN A 118 -4.60 -4.63 4.45
CA ASN A 118 -5.35 -5.15 5.59
C ASN A 118 -6.89 -5.06 5.43
N SER A 119 -7.37 -5.26 4.19
CA SER A 119 -8.79 -5.20 3.86
C SER A 119 -9.43 -6.59 3.95
N PRO A 120 -10.50 -6.76 4.76
CA PRO A 120 -11.23 -8.03 4.83
C PRO A 120 -11.74 -8.51 3.46
N SER A 121 -12.24 -7.60 2.62
CA SER A 121 -12.74 -7.96 1.29
C SER A 121 -11.64 -8.46 0.35
N ILE A 122 -10.42 -7.93 0.49
CA ILE A 122 -9.25 -8.45 -0.21
C ILE A 122 -8.93 -9.85 0.30
N PHE A 123 -8.90 -10.06 1.63
CA PHE A 123 -8.63 -11.38 2.22
C PHE A 123 -9.64 -12.44 1.79
N ASP A 124 -10.93 -12.11 1.76
CA ASP A 124 -11.97 -13.01 1.26
C ASP A 124 -11.71 -13.45 -0.18
N LYS A 125 -11.19 -12.54 -1.01
CA LYS A 125 -10.87 -12.81 -2.42
C LYS A 125 -9.58 -13.62 -2.56
N ILE A 126 -8.46 -13.15 -2.05
CA ILE A 126 -7.14 -13.79 -2.25
C ILE A 126 -7.03 -15.15 -1.56
N PHE A 127 -7.76 -15.37 -0.46
CA PHE A 127 -7.78 -16.65 0.23
C PHE A 127 -8.89 -17.58 -0.25
N SER A 128 -9.67 -17.20 -1.26
CA SER A 128 -10.60 -18.13 -1.90
C SER A 128 -9.87 -19.33 -2.52
N ASP A 129 -10.56 -20.46 -2.66
CA ASP A 129 -9.97 -21.66 -3.28
C ASP A 129 -9.44 -21.42 -4.70
N GLU A 130 -9.99 -20.42 -5.39
CA GLU A 130 -9.60 -20.01 -6.73
C GLU A 130 -8.18 -19.45 -6.79
N PHE A 131 -7.78 -18.65 -5.79
CA PHE A 131 -6.55 -17.86 -5.84
C PHE A 131 -5.51 -18.26 -4.80
N ILE A 132 -5.91 -18.87 -3.68
CA ILE A 132 -5.04 -19.05 -2.53
C ILE A 132 -3.72 -19.76 -2.87
N LEU A 133 -3.74 -20.76 -3.75
CA LEU A 133 -2.52 -21.48 -4.11
C LEU A 133 -1.56 -20.62 -4.93
N ASP A 134 -2.05 -19.78 -5.84
CA ASP A 134 -1.19 -18.91 -6.64
C ASP A 134 -0.73 -17.69 -5.87
N ILE A 135 -1.54 -17.20 -4.92
CA ILE A 135 -1.11 -16.19 -3.94
C ILE A 135 0.04 -16.73 -3.10
N ILE A 136 -0.06 -17.98 -2.63
CA ILE A 136 1.04 -18.64 -1.93
C ILE A 136 2.26 -18.77 -2.83
N GLY A 137 2.07 -19.18 -4.10
CA GLY A 137 3.14 -19.26 -5.09
C GLY A 137 3.85 -17.92 -5.30
N ALA A 138 3.12 -16.83 -5.45
CA ALA A 138 3.71 -15.49 -5.58
C ALA A 138 4.52 -15.10 -4.34
N LEU A 139 4.08 -15.50 -3.14
CA LEU A 139 4.78 -15.27 -1.88
C LEU A 139 6.06 -16.12 -1.71
N GLU A 140 6.28 -17.15 -2.53
CA GLU A 140 7.51 -17.97 -2.52
C GLU A 140 8.75 -17.23 -3.05
N TYR A 141 8.53 -16.19 -3.86
CA TYR A 141 9.56 -15.41 -4.54
C TYR A 141 9.96 -14.16 -3.74
N ASP A 142 10.16 -14.32 -2.43
CA ASP A 142 10.69 -13.25 -1.59
C ASP A 142 12.15 -12.95 -1.96
N PRO A 143 12.49 -11.73 -2.42
CA PRO A 143 13.87 -11.37 -2.76
C PRO A 143 14.82 -11.37 -1.56
N GLU A 144 14.31 -11.33 -0.33
CA GLU A 144 15.12 -11.40 0.91
C GLU A 144 15.50 -12.84 1.28
N VAL A 145 14.89 -13.84 0.63
CA VAL A 145 15.16 -15.25 0.89
C VAL A 145 16.04 -15.84 -0.21
N ALA A 146 17.20 -16.37 0.16
CA ALA A 146 18.20 -16.86 -0.81
C ALA A 146 17.73 -18.02 -1.72
N LYS A 147 16.67 -18.73 -1.34
CA LYS A 147 16.08 -19.82 -2.12
C LYS A 147 14.57 -19.74 -2.06
N VAL A 148 13.95 -19.80 -3.25
CA VAL A 148 12.50 -19.94 -3.41
C VAL A 148 12.02 -21.15 -2.61
N GLN A 149 11.10 -20.89 -1.69
CA GLN A 149 10.50 -21.94 -0.86
C GLN A 149 9.39 -22.63 -1.66
N LYS A 150 9.20 -23.95 -1.49
CA LYS A 150 8.20 -24.72 -2.25
C LYS A 150 6.92 -24.98 -1.44
N HIS A 151 6.36 -23.93 -0.85
CA HIS A 151 5.15 -23.94 -0.02
C HIS A 151 3.90 -24.47 -0.75
N ARG A 152 3.63 -24.00 -1.96
CA ARG A 152 2.51 -24.41 -2.82
C ARG A 152 2.59 -25.89 -3.16
N ILE A 153 3.78 -26.42 -3.45
CA ILE A 153 4.02 -27.85 -3.68
C ILE A 153 3.78 -28.64 -2.39
N PHE A 154 4.29 -28.18 -1.24
CA PHE A 154 4.01 -28.81 0.04
C PHE A 154 2.50 -28.90 0.32
N LEU A 155 1.77 -27.80 0.15
CA LEU A 155 0.33 -27.74 0.39
C LEU A 155 -0.51 -28.56 -0.59
N LYS A 156 -0.03 -28.77 -1.83
CA LYS A 156 -0.70 -29.61 -2.83
C LYS A 156 -0.41 -31.10 -2.63
N ASP A 157 0.86 -31.43 -2.42
CA ASP A 157 1.33 -32.82 -2.56
C ASP A 157 1.44 -33.52 -1.20
N HIS A 158 1.68 -32.78 -0.11
CA HIS A 158 1.99 -33.35 1.20
C HIS A 158 0.85 -33.20 2.22
N VAL A 159 -0.11 -32.29 1.97
CA VAL A 159 -1.24 -32.09 2.87
C VAL A 159 -2.38 -33.03 2.49
N VAL A 160 -2.57 -34.05 3.31
CA VAL A 160 -3.67 -35.01 3.15
C VAL A 160 -4.80 -34.66 4.10
N PHE A 161 -5.98 -34.36 3.54
CA PHE A 161 -7.19 -34.17 4.34
C PHE A 161 -7.71 -35.52 4.82
N LYS A 162 -7.79 -35.70 6.14
CA LYS A 162 -8.25 -36.93 6.79
C LYS A 162 -9.60 -36.68 7.45
N GLU A 163 -10.62 -37.35 6.95
CA GLU A 163 -11.96 -37.31 7.54
C GLU A 163 -12.12 -38.48 8.53
N ALA A 164 -12.42 -38.16 9.80
CA ALA A 164 -12.86 -39.16 10.76
C ALA A 164 -14.33 -39.57 10.51
N ILE A 165 -15.13 -38.65 9.97
CA ILE A 165 -16.53 -38.82 9.60
C ILE A 165 -16.75 -38.08 8.27
N PRO A 166 -17.43 -38.67 7.27
CA PRO A 166 -17.63 -38.03 5.97
C PRO A 166 -18.36 -36.69 6.07
N ILE A 167 -17.78 -35.62 5.51
CA ILE A 167 -18.41 -34.30 5.45
C ILE A 167 -19.14 -34.14 4.11
N LYS A 168 -20.47 -34.22 4.12
CA LYS A 168 -21.29 -34.14 2.89
C LYS A 168 -21.27 -32.75 2.24
N ASN A 169 -21.09 -31.70 3.03
CA ASN A 169 -21.15 -30.33 2.53
C ASN A 169 -19.77 -29.89 2.02
N ILE A 170 -19.64 -29.80 0.70
CA ILE A 170 -18.39 -29.40 0.01
C ILE A 170 -17.92 -28.00 0.44
N SER A 171 -18.85 -27.07 0.73
CA SER A 171 -18.49 -25.74 1.23
C SER A 171 -17.82 -25.78 2.61
N VAL A 172 -18.19 -26.76 3.45
CA VAL A 172 -17.51 -26.96 4.74
C VAL A 172 -16.10 -27.50 4.52
N VAL A 173 -15.93 -28.48 3.63
CA VAL A 173 -14.61 -29.03 3.28
C VAL A 173 -13.70 -27.94 2.72
N SER A 174 -14.20 -27.12 1.78
CA SER A 174 -13.52 -25.94 1.25
C SER A 174 -13.05 -24.99 2.36
N ARG A 175 -13.93 -24.64 3.30
CA ARG A 175 -13.57 -23.78 4.45
C ARG A 175 -12.48 -24.37 5.33
N ILE A 176 -12.48 -25.70 5.53
CA ILE A 176 -11.44 -26.39 6.31
C ILE A 176 -10.08 -26.25 5.61
N HIS A 177 -10.02 -26.54 4.31
CA HIS A 177 -8.79 -26.37 3.53
C HIS A 177 -8.31 -24.92 3.51
N GLN A 178 -9.22 -23.98 3.26
CA GLN A 178 -8.94 -22.54 3.29
C GLN A 178 -8.35 -22.14 4.65
N THR A 179 -8.99 -22.51 5.75
CA THR A 179 -8.52 -22.18 7.11
C THR A 179 -7.14 -22.77 7.38
N TYR A 180 -6.89 -24.00 6.96
CA TYR A 180 -5.57 -24.64 7.11
C TYR A 180 -4.49 -23.88 6.32
N ARG A 181 -4.75 -23.55 5.06
CA ARG A 181 -3.81 -22.82 4.18
C ARG A 181 -3.51 -21.41 4.71
N ILE A 182 -4.53 -20.69 5.19
CA ILE A 182 -4.34 -19.39 5.86
C ILE A 182 -3.50 -19.57 7.14
N GLY A 183 -3.80 -20.61 7.93
CA GLY A 183 -3.04 -20.93 9.14
C GLY A 183 -1.57 -21.26 8.86
N TYR A 184 -1.26 -21.83 7.70
CA TYR A 184 0.11 -22.12 7.27
C TYR A 184 0.91 -20.86 6.94
N LEU A 185 0.25 -19.76 6.53
CA LEU A 185 0.90 -18.49 6.19
C LEU A 185 1.20 -17.59 7.39
N LYS A 186 0.79 -17.98 8.60
CA LYS A 186 1.09 -17.26 9.85
C LYS A 186 2.50 -17.55 10.34
#